data_AF-A0A6J6T6Y9-F1
#
_entry.id   AF-A0A6J6T6Y9-F1
#
_cell.length_a   1.000
_cell.length_b   1.000
_cell.length_c   1.000
_cell.angle_alpha   90.00
_cell.angle_beta   90.00
_cell.angle_gamma   90.00
#
_symmetry.space_group_name_H-M   'P 1'
#
loop_
_entity.id
_entity.type
_entity.pdbx_description
1 polymer ?
#
loop_
_entity_poly.entity_id
_entity_poly.type
_entity_poly.pdbx_seq_one_letter_code
_entity_poly.pdbx_strand_id
1 'polypeptide(L)' 'MLHDDYERVEKIARGVRTIFTFADPAGISETVDQTALVSDDRSRIYVLLVRAQTKYFKKHAKELQAIGDSFTVRGNK' A
#
# COMPACT_ATOMS: atom_id res chain seq x y z
N MET A 1 9.93 -11.02 -1.35
CA MET A 1 10.59 -10.54 -0.12
C MET A 1 9.70 -9.50 0.52
N LEU A 2 9.30 -9.73 1.76
CA LEU A 2 8.60 -8.74 2.59
C LEU A 2 9.63 -7.74 3.13
N HIS A 3 9.32 -6.45 3.08
CA HIS A 3 10.16 -5.39 3.65
C HIS A 3 9.55 -4.85 4.94
N ASP A 4 8.25 -4.59 4.92
CA ASP A 4 7.53 -4.02 6.06
C ASP A 4 6.06 -4.43 6.01
N ASP A 5 5.45 -4.54 7.19
CA ASP A 5 4.03 -4.83 7.37
C ASP A 5 3.56 -4.23 8.70
N TYR A 6 2.56 -3.35 8.63
CA TYR A 6 2.05 -2.68 9.83
C TYR A 6 0.56 -2.37 9.75
N GLU A 7 -0.07 -2.25 10.92
CA GLU A 7 -1.46 -1.86 11.04
C GLU A 7 -1.67 -0.43 10.50
N ARG A 8 -2.68 -0.26 9.67
CA ARG A 8 -3.17 1.05 9.25
C ARG A 8 -4.57 1.26 9.78
N VAL A 9 -4.73 2.32 10.56
CA VAL A 9 -6.00 2.72 11.18
C VAL A 9 -6.42 4.06 10.61
N GLU A 10 -7.57 4.07 9.96
CA GLU A 10 -8.28 5.27 9.52
C GLU A 10 -9.50 5.50 10.42
N LYS A 11 -10.14 6.68 10.29
CA LYS A 11 -11.28 7.05 11.15
C LYS A 11 -12.45 6.06 11.11
N ILE A 12 -12.69 5.44 9.96
CA ILE A 12 -13.84 4.54 9.70
C ILE A 12 -13.44 3.22 9.02
N ALA A 13 -12.16 2.90 9.01
CA ALA A 13 -11.63 1.73 8.33
C ALA A 13 -10.31 1.28 8.96
N ARG A 14 -10.04 -0.01 8.91
CA ARG A 14 -8.83 -0.61 9.48
C ARG A 14 -8.29 -1.70 8.57
N GLY A 15 -6.98 -1.87 8.57
CA GLY A 15 -6.34 -2.98 7.90
C GLY A 15 -4.83 -2.86 8.00
N VAL A 16 -4.15 -3.13 6.90
CA VAL A 16 -2.69 -3.23 6.88
C VAL A 16 -2.10 -2.43 5.73
N ARG A 17 -0.87 -1.98 5.92
CA ARG A 17 0.00 -1.54 4.84
C ARG A 17 1.23 -2.44 4.79
N THR A 18 1.46 -3.00 3.62
CA THR A 18 2.50 -4.01 3.37
C THR A 18 3.38 -3.54 2.23
N ILE A 19 4.69 -3.54 2.44
CA ILE A 19 5.68 -3.22 1.41
C ILE A 19 6.46 -4.49 1.09
N PHE A 20 6.41 -4.94 -0.17
CA PHE A 20 7.04 -6.18 -0.60
C PHE A 20 7.58 -6.10 -2.02
N THR A 21 8.60 -6.90 -2.30
CA THR A 21 9.16 -7.10 -3.64
C THR A 21 8.88 -8.50 -4.14
N PHE A 22 8.53 -8.63 -5.41
CA PHE A 22 8.46 -9.91 -6.12
C PHE A 22 9.12 -9.81 -7.50
N ALA A 23 9.38 -10.94 -8.12
CA ALA A 23 9.74 -11.00 -9.54
C ALA A 23 8.48 -11.31 -10.34
N ASP A 24 8.21 -10.52 -11.37
CA ASP A 24 7.10 -10.79 -12.28
C ASP A 24 7.39 -12.02 -13.19
N PRO A 25 6.45 -12.47 -14.02
CA PRO A 25 6.67 -13.63 -14.91
C PRO A 25 7.83 -13.46 -15.90
N ALA A 26 8.28 -12.23 -16.16
CA ALA A 26 9.43 -11.93 -17.02
C ALA A 26 10.75 -11.86 -16.21
N GLY A 27 10.72 -12.10 -14.90
CA GLY A 27 11.87 -11.99 -14.01
C GLY A 27 12.21 -10.57 -13.58
N ILE A 28 11.36 -9.57 -13.92
CA ILE A 28 11.59 -8.18 -13.55
C ILE A 28 11.21 -8.00 -12.08
N SER A 29 12.15 -7.46 -11.29
CA SER A 29 11.91 -7.18 -9.88
C SER A 29 11.03 -5.94 -9.72
N GLU A 30 9.90 -6.12 -9.06
CA GLU A 30 8.86 -5.12 -8.81
C GLU A 30 8.68 -4.97 -7.30
N THR A 31 8.57 -3.73 -6.83
CA THR A 31 8.22 -3.41 -5.44
C THR A 31 6.84 -2.80 -5.39
N VAL A 32 6.04 -3.28 -4.45
CA VAL A 32 4.67 -2.84 -4.18
C VAL A 32 4.60 -2.33 -2.76
N ASP A 33 4.01 -1.16 -2.61
CA ASP A 33 3.50 -0.60 -1.37
C ASP A 33 1.98 -0.63 -1.46
N GLN A 34 1.38 -1.54 -0.70
CA GLN A 34 -0.05 -1.83 -0.72
C GLN A 34 -0.66 -1.42 0.61
N THR A 35 -1.73 -0.62 0.58
CA THR A 35 -2.61 -0.44 1.72
C THR A 35 -3.95 -1.11 1.44
N ALA A 36 -4.42 -1.95 2.35
CA ALA A 36 -5.71 -2.60 2.26
C ALA A 36 -6.48 -2.38 3.57
N LEU A 37 -7.66 -1.77 3.49
CA LEU A 37 -8.51 -1.42 4.62
C LEU A 37 -9.92 -1.99 4.41
N VAL A 38 -10.57 -2.39 5.50
CA VAL A 38 -11.98 -2.76 5.53
C VAL A 38 -12.72 -1.68 6.31
N SER A 39 -13.86 -1.21 5.80
CA SER A 39 -14.72 -0.28 6.54
C SER A 39 -15.25 -0.92 7.82
N ASP A 40 -15.55 -0.12 8.85
CA ASP A 40 -16.02 -0.64 10.14
C ASP A 40 -17.35 -1.42 10.01
N ASP A 41 -18.23 -1.00 9.10
CA ASP A 41 -19.49 -1.68 8.75
C ASP A 41 -19.28 -2.89 7.81
N ARG A 42 -18.03 -3.17 7.42
CA ARG A 42 -17.61 -4.22 6.48
C ARG A 42 -18.26 -4.16 5.10
N SER A 43 -18.85 -3.02 4.73
CA SER A 43 -19.51 -2.85 3.43
C SER A 43 -18.53 -2.61 2.28
N ARG A 44 -17.29 -2.17 2.58
CA ARG A 44 -16.29 -1.77 1.59
C ARG A 44 -14.89 -2.25 1.96
N ILE A 45 -14.12 -2.56 0.92
CA ILE A 45 -12.67 -2.74 0.98
C ILE A 45 -12.04 -1.60 0.19
N TYR A 46 -11.12 -0.87 0.81
CA TYR A 46 -10.33 0.16 0.17
C TYR A 46 -8.92 -0.37 -0.07
N VAL A 47 -8.44 -0.26 -1.31
CA VAL A 47 -7.11 -0.72 -1.69
C VAL A 47 -6.37 0.39 -2.43
N LEU A 48 -5.16 0.72 -1.97
CA LEU A 48 -4.19 1.53 -2.69
C LEU A 48 -2.99 0.66 -3.05
N LEU A 49 -2.57 0.72 -4.30
CA LEU A 49 -1.37 0.05 -4.81
C LEU A 49 -0.43 1.08 -5.43
N VAL A 50 0.75 1.25 -4.83
CA VAL A 50 1.86 1.96 -5.44
C VAL A 50 2.88 0.92 -5.90
N ARG A 51 3.03 0.76 -7.21
CA ARG A 51 3.90 -0.25 -7.82
C ARG A 51 4.90 0.38 -8.77
N ALA A 52 6.15 -0.06 -8.67
CA ALA A 52 7.18 0.25 -9.66
C ALA A 52 8.26 -0.84 -9.69
N GLN A 53 9.04 -0.87 -10.78
CA GLN A 53 10.30 -1.62 -10.80
C GLN A 53 11.14 -1.28 -9.59
N THR A 54 11.71 -2.29 -8.92
CA THR A 54 12.42 -2.14 -7.64
C THR A 54 13.53 -1.11 -7.70
N LYS A 55 14.24 -0.99 -8.84
CA LYS A 55 15.27 0.04 -9.04
C LYS A 55 14.70 1.45 -9.01
N TYR A 56 13.55 1.67 -9.66
CA TYR A 56 12.87 2.95 -9.65
C TYR A 56 12.29 3.25 -8.26
N PHE A 57 11.64 2.25 -7.65
CA PHE A 57 11.05 2.40 -6.33
C PHE A 57 12.09 2.84 -5.30
N LYS A 58 13.26 2.20 -5.26
CA LYS A 58 14.35 2.58 -4.36
C LYS A 58 14.87 4.00 -4.62
N LYS A 59 14.98 4.40 -5.89
CA LYS A 59 15.44 5.75 -6.28
C LYS A 59 14.46 6.83 -5.83
N HIS A 60 13.16 6.54 -5.84
CA HIS A 60 12.07 7.49 -5.55
C HIS A 60 11.31 7.15 -4.25
N ALA A 61 11.95 6.41 -3.33
CA ALA A 61 11.26 5.80 -2.19
C ALA A 61 10.48 6.81 -1.36
N LYS A 62 11.06 7.98 -1.06
CA LYS A 62 10.40 9.02 -0.27
C LYS A 62 9.12 9.55 -0.92
N GLU A 63 9.15 9.76 -2.22
CA GLU A 63 8.00 10.27 -2.97
C GLU A 63 6.88 9.25 -3.03
N LEU A 64 7.22 7.99 -3.35
CA LEU A 64 6.26 6.90 -3.44
C LEU A 64 5.67 6.53 -2.07
N GLN A 65 6.47 6.57 -1.00
CA GLN A 65 5.99 6.34 0.37
C GLN A 65 5.07 7.46 0.82
N ALA A 66 5.35 8.72 0.47
CA ALA A 66 4.48 9.85 0.77
C ALA A 66 3.10 9.71 0.11
N ILE A 67 3.02 9.12 -1.09
CA ILE A 67 1.73 8.79 -1.71
C ILE A 67 0.96 7.80 -0.83
N GLY A 68 1.59 6.71 -0.40
CA GLY A 68 0.94 5.74 0.49
C GLY A 68 0.56 6.33 1.86
N ASP A 69 1.39 7.20 2.42
CA ASP A 69 1.12 7.89 3.70
C ASP A 69 -0.10 8.81 3.61
N SER A 70 -0.31 9.42 2.44
CA SER A 70 -1.41 10.35 2.18
C SER A 70 -2.77 9.69 1.99
N PHE A 71 -2.82 8.35 1.92
CA PHE A 71 -4.06 7.62 1.77
C PHE A 71 -4.94 7.77 3.01
N THR A 72 -6.16 8.28 2.81
CA THR A 72 -7.14 8.48 3.89
C THR A 72 -8.51 8.01 3.43
N VAL A 73 -9.29 7.44 4.35
CA VAL A 73 -10.67 7.04 4.09
C VAL A 73 -11.60 8.05 4.75
N ARG A 74 -12.34 8.79 3.92
CA ARG A 74 -13.38 9.71 4.41
C ARG A 74 -14.63 8.92 4.74
N GLY A 75 -15.21 9.19 5.90
CA GLY A 75 -16.55 8.73 6.22
C GLY A 75 -17.59 9.33 5.28
N ASN A 76 -18.65 8.58 5.00
CA ASN A 76 -19.88 9.21 4.55
C ASN A 76 -20.38 10.10 5.70
N LYS A 77 -20.77 11.33 5.38
CA LYS A 77 -21.50 12.18 6.34
C LYS A 77 -22.77 11.47 6.80
#